data_AF-C5CIS0-F1
#
_entry.id   AF-C5CIS0-F1
#
_cell.length_a   1.000
_cell.length_b   1.000
_cell.length_c   1.000
_cell.angle_alpha   90.00
_cell.angle_beta   90.00
_cell.angle_gamma   90.00
#
_symmetry.space_group_name_H-M   'P 1'
#
loop_
_entity.id
_entity.type
_entity.pdbx_description
1 polymer ?
#
loop_
_entity_poly.entity_id
_entity_poly.type
_entity_poly.pdbx_seq_one_letter_code
_entity_poly.pdbx_strand_id
1 'polypeptide(L)'
;MSGEKKYDLPVFLLILSIIVGLAAIIWYMPTNPRILTGKQTEKIRRLSVLYNAGLNSDCGAILSNESYDYDDSVLEAYRYFFGINRKPIVMLAGIKTVDNKGKKIFSSNPVIESYVNKNMRKVMPELRKRIERAVLSLNSFSKSDTTFKKRIAQEIYHAIMDFSSAKVALTINNETIDLDLSKVDPYLVASIMLVESMMNPYAVAEERSIKQDFSDTIYSRGLMQIYETTFWQLKSWINNSELDMTVDDLWSIRNNIFLGMVYLAYAQTLIER
;
A
#
# COMPACT_ATOMS: atom_id res chain seq x y z
N MET A 1 46.09 -48.83 30.88
CA MET A 1 44.88 -48.54 30.08
C MET A 1 43.85 -47.84 30.96
N SER A 2 43.08 -46.89 30.40
CA SER A 2 41.96 -46.13 30.99
C SER A 2 42.23 -44.73 31.61
N GLY A 3 42.97 -43.87 30.91
CA GLY A 3 43.02 -42.43 31.22
C GLY A 3 42.27 -41.52 30.23
N GLU A 4 42.13 -41.95 28.97
CA GLU A 4 41.73 -41.05 27.87
C GLU A 4 40.21 -40.78 27.79
N LYS A 5 39.35 -41.65 28.30
CA LYS A 5 37.88 -41.54 28.10
C LYS A 5 37.14 -40.52 28.99
N LYS A 6 37.79 -39.92 29.99
CA LYS A 6 37.09 -39.05 30.96
C LYS A 6 36.86 -37.62 30.45
N TYR A 7 37.70 -37.14 29.53
CA TYR A 7 37.55 -35.81 28.94
C TYR A 7 36.75 -35.82 27.63
N ASP A 8 36.60 -36.98 27.00
CA ASP A 8 35.84 -37.13 25.74
C ASP A 8 34.35 -36.78 25.90
N LEU A 9 33.71 -37.21 27.00
CA LEU A 9 32.29 -36.97 27.20
C LEU A 9 31.97 -35.48 27.48
N PRO A 10 32.69 -34.77 28.38
CA PRO A 10 32.51 -33.34 28.54
C PRO A 10 32.79 -32.53 27.28
N VAL A 11 33.85 -32.88 26.53
CA VAL A 11 34.22 -32.20 25.28
C VAL A 11 33.17 -32.45 24.19
N PHE A 12 32.66 -33.68 24.08
CA PHE A 12 31.58 -34.02 23.16
C PHE A 12 30.30 -33.24 23.46
N LEU A 13 29.90 -33.16 24.74
CA LEU A 13 28.72 -32.40 25.15
C LEU A 13 28.88 -30.88 24.90
N LEU A 14 30.08 -30.35 25.10
CA LEU A 14 30.41 -28.96 24.76
C LEU A 14 30.24 -28.71 23.26
N ILE A 15 30.84 -29.55 22.41
CA ILE A 15 30.73 -29.44 20.95
C ILE A 15 29.27 -29.56 20.51
N LEU A 16 28.52 -30.52 21.07
CA LEU A 16 27.11 -30.69 20.76
C LEU A 16 26.27 -29.47 21.16
N SER A 17 26.52 -28.88 22.33
CA SER A 17 25.82 -27.67 22.77
C SER A 17 26.12 -26.46 21.88
N ILE A 18 27.34 -26.33 21.37
CA ILE A 18 27.71 -25.29 20.38
C ILE A 18 26.98 -25.54 19.07
N ILE A 19 26.93 -26.78 18.57
CA ILE A 19 26.22 -27.13 17.32
C ILE A 19 24.73 -26.85 17.45
N VAL A 20 24.09 -27.28 18.54
CA VAL A 20 22.67 -27.02 18.82
C VAL A 20 22.41 -25.52 18.97
N GLY A 21 23.31 -24.80 19.65
CA GLY A 21 23.24 -23.34 19.79
C GLY A 21 23.34 -22.62 18.44
N LEU A 22 24.27 -23.01 17.57
CA LEU A 22 24.41 -22.46 16.22
C LEU A 22 23.22 -22.82 15.32
N ALA A 23 22.73 -24.05 15.40
CA ALA A 23 21.52 -24.47 14.68
C ALA A 23 20.29 -23.69 15.14
N ALA A 24 20.15 -23.44 16.45
CA ALA A 24 19.12 -22.58 17.00
C ALA A 24 19.30 -21.13 16.52
N ILE A 25 20.51 -20.57 16.53
CA ILE A 25 20.76 -19.22 16.02
C ILE A 25 20.40 -19.11 14.54
N ILE A 26 20.76 -20.10 13.72
CA ILE A 26 20.43 -20.12 12.28
C ILE A 26 18.91 -20.28 12.06
N TRP A 27 18.25 -21.10 12.87
CA TRP A 27 16.80 -21.35 12.78
C TRP A 27 15.96 -20.18 13.32
N TYR A 28 16.44 -19.51 14.36
CA TYR A 28 15.78 -18.36 14.99
C TYR A 28 16.27 -17.01 14.45
N MET A 29 17.37 -16.96 13.68
CA MET A 29 17.71 -15.79 12.91
C MET A 29 16.60 -15.56 11.90
N PRO A 30 15.97 -14.37 11.88
CA PRO A 30 15.10 -14.01 10.78
C PRO A 30 15.94 -14.08 9.51
N THR A 31 15.63 -15.06 8.65
CA THR A 31 16.35 -15.34 7.42
C THR A 31 16.38 -14.09 6.54
N ASN A 32 17.55 -13.47 6.46
CA ASN A 32 17.85 -12.18 5.82
C ASN A 32 17.03 -11.00 6.34
N PRO A 33 17.60 -10.09 7.15
CA PRO A 33 16.98 -8.78 7.34
C PRO A 33 16.86 -8.16 5.95
N ARG A 34 15.62 -7.90 5.54
CA ARG A 34 15.37 -7.14 4.31
C ARG A 34 15.95 -5.74 4.53
N ILE A 35 16.81 -5.29 3.64
CA ILE A 35 17.43 -3.97 3.70
C ILE A 35 16.98 -3.19 2.47
N LEU A 36 16.58 -1.93 2.67
CA LEU A 36 16.29 -1.03 1.57
C LEU A 36 17.59 -0.47 1.03
N THR A 37 17.75 -0.49 -0.28
CA THR A 37 18.82 0.25 -0.93
C THR A 37 18.54 1.75 -0.88
N GLY A 38 19.57 2.59 -0.98
CA GLY A 38 19.40 4.05 -1.08
C GLY A 38 18.48 4.44 -2.25
N LYS A 39 18.66 3.78 -3.41
CA LYS A 39 17.82 4.01 -4.60
C LYS A 39 16.35 3.65 -4.38
N GLN A 40 16.06 2.56 -3.66
CA GLN A 40 14.67 2.19 -3.32
C GLN A 40 14.06 3.20 -2.37
N THR A 41 14.80 3.61 -1.34
CA THR A 41 14.34 4.60 -0.36
C THR A 41 13.99 5.92 -1.05
N GLU A 42 14.87 6.41 -1.91
CA GLU A 42 14.65 7.64 -2.69
C GLU A 42 13.43 7.53 -3.60
N LYS A 43 13.28 6.39 -4.31
CA LYS A 43 12.11 6.15 -5.16
C LYS A 43 10.80 6.19 -4.36
N ILE A 44 10.77 5.55 -3.19
CA ILE A 44 9.60 5.53 -2.31
C ILE A 44 9.25 6.94 -1.86
N ARG A 45 10.23 7.73 -1.42
CA ARG A 45 10.02 9.11 -0.98
C ARG A 45 9.46 10.00 -2.08
N ARG A 46 10.08 10.00 -3.27
CA ARG A 46 9.60 10.77 -4.43
C ARG A 46 8.19 10.35 -4.87
N LEU A 47 7.89 9.04 -4.91
CA LEU A 47 6.53 8.58 -5.21
C LEU A 47 5.52 9.03 -4.15
N SER A 48 5.91 9.06 -2.87
CA SER A 48 5.06 9.52 -1.77
C SER A 48 4.74 11.02 -1.93
N VAL A 49 5.73 11.83 -2.30
CA VAL A 49 5.53 13.26 -2.62
C VAL A 49 4.59 13.43 -3.80
N LEU A 50 4.82 12.76 -4.94
CA LEU A 50 3.95 12.89 -6.10
C LEU A 50 2.52 12.41 -5.81
N TYR A 51 2.37 11.43 -4.93
CA TYR A 51 1.08 10.97 -4.43
C TYR A 51 0.33 12.05 -3.66
N ASN A 52 0.99 12.63 -2.65
CA ASN A 52 0.34 13.54 -1.71
C ASN A 52 0.27 14.99 -2.20
N ALA A 53 1.36 15.54 -2.72
CA ALA A 53 1.45 16.93 -3.16
C ALA A 53 0.97 17.14 -4.61
N GLY A 54 0.94 16.06 -5.42
CA GLY A 54 0.47 16.08 -6.81
C GLY A 54 1.55 15.78 -7.85
N LEU A 55 1.14 15.35 -9.04
CA LEU A 55 2.01 14.86 -10.12
C LEU A 55 3.04 15.88 -10.66
N ASN A 56 2.79 17.18 -10.50
CA ASN A 56 3.66 18.25 -11.00
C ASN A 56 4.55 18.86 -9.90
N SER A 57 4.60 18.24 -8.73
CA SER A 57 5.30 18.79 -7.57
C SER A 57 6.81 18.69 -7.69
N ASP A 58 7.51 19.72 -7.23
CA ASP A 58 8.96 19.68 -7.07
C ASP A 58 9.32 18.83 -5.85
N CYS A 59 9.65 17.56 -6.11
CA CYS A 59 10.05 16.62 -5.08
C CYS A 59 11.29 17.10 -4.30
N GLY A 60 12.25 17.76 -4.97
CA GLY A 60 13.49 18.19 -4.32
C GLY A 60 13.22 19.28 -3.29
N ALA A 61 12.43 20.28 -3.68
CA ALA A 61 12.01 21.35 -2.77
C ALA A 61 11.20 20.81 -1.59
N ILE A 62 10.23 19.92 -1.84
CA ILE A 62 9.39 19.34 -0.77
C ILE A 62 10.21 18.45 0.18
N LEU A 63 11.08 17.58 -0.34
CA LEU A 63 11.91 16.70 0.49
C LEU A 63 12.98 17.45 1.29
N SER A 64 13.31 18.68 0.88
CA SER A 64 14.19 19.58 1.65
C SER A 64 13.47 20.35 2.76
N ASN A 65 12.14 20.31 2.80
CA ASN A 65 11.34 20.99 3.83
C ASN A 65 11.25 20.12 5.09
N GLU A 66 11.88 20.56 6.18
CA GLU A 66 11.90 19.85 7.47
C GLU A 66 10.52 19.64 8.10
N SER A 67 9.52 20.43 7.70
CA SER A 67 8.14 20.31 8.20
C SER A 67 7.28 19.32 7.41
N TYR A 68 7.80 18.76 6.32
CA TYR A 68 7.09 17.75 5.54
C TYR A 68 7.45 16.35 6.05
N ASP A 69 6.49 15.64 6.63
CA ASP A 69 6.68 14.35 7.31
C ASP A 69 5.94 13.18 6.64
N TYR A 70 5.21 13.45 5.56
CA TYR A 70 4.39 12.46 4.88
C TYR A 70 5.25 11.34 4.25
N ASP A 71 6.38 11.66 3.61
CA ASP A 71 7.24 10.65 3.00
C ASP A 71 7.90 9.75 4.04
N ASP A 72 8.29 10.29 5.19
CA ASP A 72 8.81 9.52 6.32
C ASP A 72 7.76 8.57 6.89
N SER A 73 6.52 9.05 7.00
CA SER A 73 5.37 8.24 7.42
C SER A 73 5.10 7.08 6.45
N VAL A 74 5.15 7.33 5.14
CA VAL A 74 5.00 6.29 4.12
C VAL A 74 6.19 5.33 4.12
N LEU A 75 7.42 5.83 4.28
CA LEU A 75 8.62 5.00 4.31
C LEU A 75 8.63 4.05 5.52
N GLU A 76 8.19 4.51 6.68
CA GLU A 76 8.09 3.67 7.88
C GLU A 76 6.97 2.62 7.72
N ALA A 77 5.84 3.00 7.10
CA ALA A 77 4.78 2.04 6.74
C ALA A 77 5.29 1.00 5.73
N TYR A 78 6.11 1.43 4.77
CA TYR A 78 6.77 0.56 3.81
C TYR A 78 7.70 -0.43 4.51
N ARG A 79 8.53 0.01 5.45
CA ARG A 79 9.38 -0.88 6.25
C ARG A 79 8.56 -1.92 7.01
N TYR A 80 7.37 -1.58 7.48
CA TYR A 80 6.45 -2.56 8.06
C TYR A 80 5.99 -3.59 7.02
N PHE A 81 5.37 -3.18 5.91
CA PHE A 81 4.85 -4.14 4.92
C PHE A 81 5.95 -4.94 4.23
N PHE A 82 7.10 -4.31 3.98
CA PHE A 82 8.29 -4.94 3.42
C PHE A 82 8.93 -5.94 4.37
N GLY A 83 8.64 -5.92 5.67
CA GLY A 83 9.06 -6.95 6.60
C GLY A 83 10.24 -6.60 7.51
N ILE A 84 10.70 -5.34 7.47
CA ILE A 84 11.78 -4.81 8.31
C ILE A 84 11.25 -4.60 9.73
N ASN A 85 10.10 -3.91 9.86
CA ASN A 85 9.49 -3.63 11.15
C ASN A 85 8.45 -4.69 11.53
N ARG A 86 8.40 -5.05 12.82
CA ARG A 86 7.49 -6.11 13.31
C ARG A 86 6.10 -5.60 13.70
N LYS A 87 6.02 -4.37 14.20
CA LYS A 87 4.76 -3.75 14.63
C LYS A 87 4.28 -2.75 13.58
N PRO A 88 2.97 -2.70 13.32
CA PRO A 88 2.42 -1.60 12.53
C PRO A 88 2.61 -0.30 13.30
N ILE A 89 2.86 0.80 12.59
CA ILE A 89 2.84 2.13 13.18
C ILE A 89 1.41 2.40 13.65
N VAL A 90 1.26 2.86 14.88
CA VAL A 90 0.00 3.42 15.36
C VAL A 90 0.01 4.89 14.95
N MET A 91 -0.63 5.23 13.83
CA MET A 91 -0.86 6.63 13.49
C MET A 91 -1.97 7.18 14.39
N LEU A 92 -1.70 8.30 15.06
CA LEU A 92 -2.64 8.97 15.94
C LEU A 92 -3.57 9.88 15.13
N ALA A 93 -4.86 9.52 15.18
CA ALA A 93 -6.07 10.36 15.12
C ALA A 93 -6.16 11.51 14.10
N GLY A 94 -7.17 11.42 13.23
CA GLY A 94 -7.65 12.56 12.43
C GLY A 94 -8.61 12.20 11.30
N ILE A 95 -8.62 10.93 10.88
CA ILE A 95 -9.40 10.49 9.73
C ILE A 95 -10.89 10.47 10.10
N LYS A 96 -11.66 11.41 9.51
CA LYS A 96 -13.11 11.37 9.60
C LYS A 96 -13.60 10.13 8.86
N THR A 97 -14.66 9.50 9.35
CA THR A 97 -15.24 8.31 8.73
C THR A 97 -16.71 8.52 8.45
N VAL A 98 -17.17 8.15 7.27
CA VAL A 98 -18.60 8.20 6.93
C VAL A 98 -19.27 6.89 7.37
N ASP A 99 -20.43 6.96 8.01
CA ASP A 99 -21.31 5.79 8.18
C ASP A 99 -22.00 5.48 6.86
N ASN A 100 -21.29 4.81 5.95
CA ASN A 100 -21.85 4.35 4.70
C ASN A 100 -22.16 2.85 4.83
N LYS A 101 -23.37 2.51 5.29
CA LYS A 101 -23.82 1.14 5.54
C LYS A 101 -23.77 0.29 4.26
N GLY A 102 -22.59 -0.32 4.01
CA GLY A 102 -22.36 -1.56 3.29
C GLY A 102 -22.62 -1.61 1.78
N LYS A 103 -23.29 -0.64 1.15
CA LYS A 103 -23.84 -0.89 -0.20
C LYS A 103 -22.83 -0.89 -1.36
N LYS A 104 -21.60 -0.38 -1.20
CA LYS A 104 -20.63 -0.30 -2.32
C LYS A 104 -19.18 -0.73 -2.03
N ILE A 105 -18.85 -1.15 -0.81
CA ILE A 105 -17.44 -1.44 -0.43
C ILE A 105 -16.87 -2.62 -1.23
N PHE A 106 -17.70 -3.64 -1.42
CA PHE A 106 -17.34 -4.86 -2.14
C PHE A 106 -17.89 -4.91 -3.57
N SER A 107 -18.50 -3.83 -4.06
CA SER A 107 -18.84 -3.73 -5.48
C SER A 107 -17.59 -3.37 -6.28
N SER A 108 -17.58 -3.67 -7.56
CA SER A 108 -16.51 -3.28 -8.48
C SER A 108 -17.10 -2.86 -9.81
N ASN A 109 -16.46 -1.90 -10.46
CA ASN A 109 -16.83 -1.52 -11.82
C ASN A 109 -16.38 -2.64 -12.79
N PRO A 110 -17.26 -3.17 -13.67
CA PRO A 110 -16.92 -4.25 -14.59
C PRO A 110 -15.75 -3.92 -15.53
N VAL A 111 -15.61 -2.66 -15.94
CA VAL A 111 -14.50 -2.20 -16.79
C VAL A 111 -13.19 -2.28 -16.03
N ILE A 112 -13.16 -1.87 -14.76
CA ILE A 112 -11.97 -2.03 -13.90
C ILE A 112 -11.61 -3.52 -13.76
N GLU A 113 -12.59 -4.39 -13.52
CA GLU A 113 -12.35 -5.83 -13.41
C GLU A 113 -11.84 -6.47 -14.71
N SER A 114 -12.17 -5.90 -15.87
CA SER A 114 -11.69 -6.39 -17.16
C SER A 114 -10.16 -6.32 -17.32
N TYR A 115 -9.51 -5.43 -16.56
CA TYR A 115 -8.04 -5.30 -16.55
C TYR A 115 -7.33 -6.41 -15.76
N VAL A 116 -8.06 -7.20 -14.96
CA VAL A 116 -7.47 -8.25 -14.13
C VAL A 116 -7.01 -9.43 -15.00
N ASN A 117 -5.70 -9.67 -15.03
CA ASN A 117 -5.16 -10.87 -15.64
C ASN A 117 -4.93 -11.96 -14.58
N LYS A 118 -5.91 -12.87 -14.47
CA LYS A 118 -5.90 -13.99 -13.50
C LYS A 118 -4.71 -14.93 -13.65
N ASN A 119 -4.10 -15.02 -14.84
CA ASN A 119 -3.00 -15.95 -15.11
C ASN A 119 -1.64 -15.43 -14.63
N MET A 120 -1.50 -14.14 -14.33
CA MET A 120 -0.23 -13.51 -13.94
C MET A 120 -0.18 -13.10 -12.46
N ARG A 121 -1.09 -13.63 -11.64
CA ARG A 121 -1.22 -13.21 -10.25
C ARG A 121 -0.05 -13.70 -9.40
N LYS A 122 0.80 -12.78 -8.96
CA LYS A 122 1.83 -13.05 -7.97
C LYS A 122 1.19 -13.28 -6.60
N VAL A 123 1.75 -14.19 -5.81
CA VAL A 123 1.31 -14.45 -4.43
C VAL A 123 2.34 -13.89 -3.45
N MET A 124 1.90 -13.07 -2.51
CA MET A 124 2.75 -12.45 -1.49
C MET A 124 2.20 -12.73 -0.08
N PRO A 125 2.48 -13.92 0.49
CA PRO A 125 1.87 -14.36 1.76
C PRO A 125 2.16 -13.43 2.93
N GLU A 126 3.38 -12.88 3.01
CA GLU A 126 3.77 -11.96 4.09
C GLU A 126 3.05 -10.61 3.99
N LEU A 127 2.81 -10.11 2.77
CA LEU A 127 2.01 -8.91 2.55
C LEU A 127 0.57 -9.15 3.03
N ARG A 128 -0.03 -10.29 2.65
CA ARG A 128 -1.38 -10.69 3.10
C ARG A 128 -1.50 -10.67 4.63
N LYS A 129 -0.58 -11.34 5.34
CA LYS A 129 -0.57 -11.39 6.81
C LYS A 129 -0.47 -9.99 7.44
N ARG A 130 0.34 -9.11 6.86
CA ARG A 130 0.56 -7.76 7.40
C ARG A 130 -0.60 -6.81 7.14
N ILE A 131 -1.26 -6.92 5.98
CA ILE A 131 -2.53 -6.23 5.70
C ILE A 131 -3.61 -6.69 6.68
N GLU A 132 -3.77 -8.01 6.86
CA GLU A 132 -4.74 -8.55 7.81
C GLU A 132 -4.50 -8.03 9.23
N ARG A 133 -3.24 -8.05 9.70
CA ARG A 133 -2.90 -7.50 11.02
C ARG A 133 -3.21 -6.00 11.12
N ALA A 134 -2.89 -5.22 10.10
CA ALA A 134 -3.17 -3.78 10.08
C ALA A 134 -4.68 -3.52 10.20
N VAL A 135 -5.50 -4.15 9.35
CA VAL A 135 -6.97 -3.98 9.34
C VAL A 135 -7.61 -4.45 10.66
N LEU A 136 -7.16 -5.59 11.20
CA LEU A 136 -7.70 -6.12 12.46
C LEU A 136 -7.41 -5.21 13.66
N SER A 137 -6.28 -4.49 13.62
CA SER A 137 -5.87 -3.57 14.69
C SER A 137 -6.63 -2.23 14.69
N LEU A 138 -7.51 -1.99 13.71
CA LEU A 138 -8.22 -0.72 13.58
C LEU A 138 -9.37 -0.57 14.59
N ASN A 139 -9.30 0.55 15.33
CA ASN A 139 -10.31 0.98 16.28
C ASN A 139 -11.54 1.61 15.60
N SER A 140 -11.39 2.17 14.38
CA SER A 140 -12.51 2.72 13.59
C SER A 140 -13.57 1.66 13.27
N PHE A 141 -13.17 0.38 13.22
CA PHE A 141 -14.05 -0.78 13.10
C PHE A 141 -14.37 -1.45 14.44
N SER A 142 -14.24 -0.75 15.58
CA SER A 142 -14.47 -1.34 16.91
C SER A 142 -15.88 -1.93 17.09
N LYS A 143 -16.87 -1.42 16.33
CA LYS A 143 -18.25 -1.94 16.31
C LYS A 143 -18.49 -3.02 15.23
N SER A 144 -17.54 -3.27 14.34
CA SER A 144 -17.65 -4.29 13.29
C SER A 144 -17.12 -5.63 13.78
N ASP A 145 -17.74 -6.72 13.34
CA ASP A 145 -17.25 -8.05 13.69
C ASP A 145 -15.89 -8.37 13.03
N THR A 146 -15.18 -9.35 13.58
CA THR A 146 -13.89 -9.82 13.06
C THR A 146 -13.99 -10.38 11.64
N THR A 147 -15.13 -10.97 11.26
CA THR A 147 -15.36 -11.57 9.94
C THR A 147 -15.37 -10.50 8.85
N PHE A 148 -16.03 -9.38 9.09
CA PHE A 148 -16.11 -8.22 8.22
C PHE A 148 -14.73 -7.59 8.04
N LYS A 149 -13.98 -7.39 9.13
CA LYS A 149 -12.59 -6.91 9.06
C LYS A 149 -11.70 -7.84 8.23
N LYS A 150 -11.83 -9.16 8.42
CA LYS A 150 -11.11 -10.15 7.61
C LYS A 150 -11.49 -10.10 6.13
N ARG A 151 -12.77 -9.90 5.82
CA ARG A 151 -13.24 -9.73 4.44
C ARG A 151 -12.65 -8.47 3.79
N ILE A 152 -12.59 -7.36 4.51
CA ILE A 152 -11.90 -6.13 4.05
C ILE A 152 -10.43 -6.42 3.78
N ALA A 153 -9.70 -6.99 4.74
CA ALA A 153 -8.29 -7.30 4.58
C ALA A 153 -8.01 -8.21 3.38
N GLN A 154 -8.87 -9.21 3.20
CA GLN A 154 -8.83 -10.10 2.06
C GLN A 154 -9.03 -9.30 0.76
N GLU A 155 -10.11 -8.51 0.66
CA GLU A 155 -10.41 -7.73 -0.54
C GLU A 155 -9.28 -6.76 -0.91
N ILE A 156 -8.69 -6.08 0.07
CA ILE A 156 -7.53 -5.20 -0.13
C ILE A 156 -6.36 -5.97 -0.72
N TYR A 157 -5.99 -7.11 -0.14
CA TYR A 157 -4.90 -7.94 -0.66
C TYR A 157 -5.21 -8.46 -2.06
N HIS A 158 -6.45 -8.90 -2.33
CA HIS A 158 -6.85 -9.37 -3.65
C HIS A 158 -6.74 -8.25 -4.69
N ALA A 159 -7.31 -7.08 -4.43
CA ALA A 159 -7.25 -5.93 -5.32
C ALA A 159 -5.81 -5.54 -5.67
N ILE A 160 -4.91 -5.40 -4.68
CA ILE A 160 -3.50 -5.07 -4.94
C ILE A 160 -2.88 -6.12 -5.87
N MET A 161 -3.01 -7.41 -5.54
CA MET A 161 -2.36 -8.47 -6.31
C MET A 161 -2.97 -8.67 -7.70
N ASP A 162 -4.29 -8.47 -7.84
CA ASP A 162 -5.01 -8.61 -9.11
C ASP A 162 -4.64 -7.47 -10.07
N PHE A 163 -4.56 -6.23 -9.60
CA PHE A 163 -4.20 -5.08 -10.43
C PHE A 163 -2.70 -4.93 -10.64
N SER A 164 -1.85 -5.61 -9.85
CA SER A 164 -0.39 -5.67 -10.09
C SER A 164 -0.01 -6.38 -11.39
N SER A 165 -0.96 -6.92 -12.17
CA SER A 165 -0.72 -7.47 -13.51
C SER A 165 -1.46 -6.72 -14.62
N ALA A 166 -2.17 -5.65 -14.27
CA ALA A 166 -2.97 -4.87 -15.21
C ALA A 166 -2.09 -3.98 -16.10
N LYS A 167 -2.56 -3.81 -17.33
CA LYS A 167 -2.03 -2.82 -18.28
C LYS A 167 -3.14 -1.85 -18.65
N VAL A 168 -2.89 -0.57 -18.49
CA VAL A 168 -3.90 0.48 -18.65
C VAL A 168 -3.36 1.53 -19.60
N ALA A 169 -4.09 1.82 -20.67
CA ALA A 169 -3.76 2.91 -21.58
C ALA A 169 -4.42 4.21 -21.06
N LEU A 170 -3.61 5.25 -20.91
CA LEU A 170 -4.08 6.60 -20.61
C LEU A 170 -3.98 7.50 -21.84
N THR A 171 -4.97 8.36 -22.06
CA THR A 171 -4.94 9.43 -23.05
C THR A 171 -4.75 10.76 -22.33
N ILE A 172 -3.58 11.37 -22.49
CA ILE A 172 -3.22 12.65 -21.86
C ILE A 172 -2.77 13.60 -22.97
N ASN A 173 -3.43 14.75 -23.13
CA ASN A 173 -3.12 15.73 -24.18
C ASN A 173 -3.03 15.11 -25.60
N ASN A 174 -3.93 14.18 -25.92
CA ASN A 174 -3.97 13.39 -27.17
C ASN A 174 -2.79 12.41 -27.38
N GLU A 175 -1.97 12.18 -26.36
CA GLU A 175 -0.94 11.14 -26.37
C GLU A 175 -1.40 9.92 -25.57
N THR A 176 -1.19 8.73 -26.14
CA THR A 176 -1.45 7.47 -25.45
C THR A 176 -0.23 7.03 -24.67
N ILE A 177 -0.39 6.82 -23.36
CA ILE A 177 0.64 6.32 -22.46
C ILE A 177 0.19 4.98 -21.91
N ASP A 178 0.92 3.92 -22.26
CA ASP A 178 0.67 2.58 -21.74
C ASP A 178 1.32 2.40 -20.38
N LEU A 179 0.50 2.24 -19.35
CA LEU A 179 0.93 1.95 -18.00
C LEU A 179 0.92 0.47 -17.72
N ASP A 180 2.05 -0.03 -17.21
CA ASP A 180 2.18 -1.38 -16.66
C ASP A 180 2.15 -1.29 -15.13
N LEU A 181 1.03 -1.69 -14.53
CA LEU A 181 0.85 -1.59 -13.08
C LEU A 181 1.73 -2.59 -12.31
N SER A 182 2.34 -3.58 -12.97
CA SER A 182 3.33 -4.47 -12.34
C SER A 182 4.60 -3.77 -11.89
N LYS A 183 4.83 -2.56 -12.41
CA LYS A 183 5.96 -1.71 -12.01
C LYS A 183 5.72 -0.98 -10.69
N VAL A 184 4.49 -0.92 -10.20
CA VAL A 184 4.13 -0.33 -8.90
C VAL A 184 4.35 -1.37 -7.82
N ASP A 185 5.11 -1.01 -6.79
CA ASP A 185 5.41 -1.92 -5.69
C ASP A 185 4.16 -2.15 -4.80
N PRO A 186 3.66 -3.40 -4.67
CA PRO A 186 2.53 -3.73 -3.78
C PRO A 186 2.73 -3.29 -2.32
N TYR A 187 3.98 -3.28 -1.83
CA TYR A 187 4.30 -2.80 -0.49
C TYR A 187 4.04 -1.29 -0.36
N LEU A 188 4.36 -0.50 -1.40
CA LEU A 188 4.10 0.94 -1.42
C LEU A 188 2.60 1.24 -1.42
N VAL A 189 1.81 0.51 -2.22
CA VAL A 189 0.35 0.68 -2.26
C VAL A 189 -0.26 0.46 -0.86
N ALA A 190 0.14 -0.63 -0.18
CA ALA A 190 -0.28 -0.89 1.19
C ALA A 190 0.18 0.19 2.18
N SER A 191 1.38 0.76 1.97
CA SER A 191 1.93 1.80 2.83
C SER A 191 1.13 3.08 2.74
N ILE A 192 0.84 3.54 1.51
CA ILE A 192 0.01 4.70 1.25
C ILE A 192 -1.37 4.52 1.89
N MET A 193 -2.02 3.36 1.70
CA MET A 193 -3.33 3.12 2.34
C MET A 193 -3.26 3.17 3.88
N LEU A 194 -2.16 2.73 4.49
CA LEU A 194 -1.99 2.82 5.94
C LEU A 194 -1.87 4.28 6.39
N VAL A 195 -1.13 5.10 5.66
CA VAL A 195 -0.93 6.52 5.99
C VAL A 195 -2.20 7.33 5.74
N GLU A 196 -2.78 7.17 4.55
CA GLU A 196 -3.92 7.96 4.07
C GLU A 196 -5.23 7.63 4.80
N SER A 197 -5.54 6.35 4.96
CA SER A 197 -6.85 5.91 5.46
C SER A 197 -6.78 5.07 6.72
N MET A 198 -5.59 4.77 7.23
CA MET A 198 -5.40 3.68 8.20
C MET A 198 -6.05 2.39 7.71
N MET A 199 -5.98 2.06 6.43
CA MET A 199 -6.65 0.90 5.83
C MET A 199 -8.19 0.89 6.00
N ASN A 200 -8.82 2.05 6.18
CA ASN A 200 -10.27 2.18 6.33
C ASN A 200 -10.93 2.61 5.00
N PRO A 201 -11.69 1.74 4.31
CA PRO A 201 -12.43 2.13 3.11
C PRO A 201 -13.48 3.24 3.31
N TYR A 202 -13.84 3.58 4.55
CA TYR A 202 -14.77 4.67 4.86
C TYR A 202 -14.11 6.00 5.23
N ALA A 203 -12.79 6.07 5.13
CA ALA A 203 -12.04 7.27 5.40
C ALA A 203 -12.47 8.41 4.46
N VAL A 204 -12.66 9.59 5.03
CA VAL A 204 -12.94 10.82 4.31
C VAL A 204 -12.13 11.96 4.91
N ALA A 205 -11.55 12.79 4.05
CA ALA A 205 -10.95 14.05 4.44
C ALA A 205 -11.63 15.18 3.67
N GLU A 206 -11.89 16.28 4.36
CA GLU A 206 -12.41 17.50 3.76
C GLU A 206 -11.23 18.37 3.39
N GLU A 207 -11.16 18.73 2.11
CA GLU A 207 -10.08 19.51 1.52
C GLU A 207 -10.58 20.91 1.19
N ARG A 208 -9.69 21.90 1.33
CA ARG A 208 -9.98 23.24 0.82
C ARG A 208 -9.93 23.20 -0.70
N SER A 209 -11.02 23.60 -1.35
CA SER A 209 -11.07 23.64 -2.81
C SER A 209 -10.01 24.59 -3.36
N ILE A 210 -9.16 24.08 -4.24
CA ILE A 210 -8.19 24.89 -5.01
C ILE A 210 -8.90 25.68 -6.13
N LYS A 211 -10.13 25.28 -6.51
CA LYS A 211 -10.96 25.94 -7.51
C LYS A 211 -12.32 26.30 -6.90
N GLN A 212 -12.47 27.54 -6.44
CA GLN A 212 -13.69 28.05 -5.82
C GLN A 212 -14.96 27.83 -6.68
N ASP A 213 -14.82 27.75 -8.01
CA ASP A 213 -15.95 27.55 -8.92
C ASP A 213 -16.55 26.13 -8.93
N PHE A 214 -15.90 25.15 -8.31
CA PHE A 214 -16.33 23.73 -8.36
C PHE A 214 -17.22 23.34 -7.17
N SER A 215 -16.88 23.80 -5.97
CA SER A 215 -17.59 23.62 -4.70
C SER A 215 -16.79 24.31 -3.59
N ASP A 216 -17.46 24.81 -2.55
CA ASP A 216 -16.80 25.37 -1.35
C ASP A 216 -16.01 24.31 -0.56
N THR A 217 -16.42 23.04 -0.66
CA THR A 217 -15.75 21.90 -0.02
C THR A 217 -15.59 20.74 -1.00
N ILE A 218 -14.38 20.19 -1.10
CA ILE A 218 -14.08 18.99 -1.90
C ILE A 218 -13.56 17.92 -0.93
N TYR A 219 -13.74 16.63 -1.24
CA TYR A 219 -13.35 15.56 -0.33
C TYR A 219 -12.40 14.54 -0.97
N SER A 220 -11.50 14.02 -0.15
CA SER A 220 -10.70 12.82 -0.42
C SER A 220 -11.40 11.61 0.18
N ARG A 221 -11.45 10.48 -0.56
CA ARG A 221 -12.29 9.32 -0.17
C ARG A 221 -11.58 7.97 -0.30
N GLY A 222 -11.96 7.05 0.59
CA GLY A 222 -11.61 5.63 0.51
C GLY A 222 -10.20 5.30 0.99
N LEU A 223 -9.72 4.11 0.66
CA LEU A 223 -8.46 3.55 1.17
C LEU A 223 -7.22 4.38 0.80
N MET A 224 -7.23 4.90 -0.42
CA MET A 224 -6.15 5.67 -1.02
C MET A 224 -6.38 7.18 -0.84
N GLN A 225 -7.47 7.61 -0.18
CA GLN A 225 -7.86 9.03 -0.05
C GLN A 225 -7.79 9.77 -1.40
N ILE A 226 -8.45 9.24 -2.42
CA ILE A 226 -8.44 9.87 -3.76
C ILE A 226 -9.22 11.18 -3.68
N TYR A 227 -8.51 12.28 -3.91
CA TYR A 227 -9.08 13.61 -4.03
C TYR A 227 -10.04 13.69 -5.22
N GLU A 228 -11.17 14.36 -5.06
CA GLU A 228 -12.25 14.34 -6.06
C GLU A 228 -11.81 14.86 -7.44
N THR A 229 -10.99 15.92 -7.51
CA THR A 229 -10.51 16.40 -8.81
C THR A 229 -9.55 15.41 -9.45
N THR A 230 -8.73 14.72 -8.65
CA THR A 230 -7.86 13.64 -9.11
C THR A 230 -8.68 12.48 -9.66
N PHE A 231 -9.81 12.13 -9.03
CA PHE A 231 -10.74 11.15 -9.57
C PHE A 231 -11.24 11.55 -10.96
N TRP A 232 -11.74 12.77 -11.13
CA TRP A 232 -12.25 13.23 -12.43
C TRP A 232 -11.15 13.26 -13.50
N GLN A 233 -9.95 13.67 -13.12
CA GLN A 233 -8.79 13.65 -14.01
C GLN A 233 -8.43 12.24 -14.45
N LEU A 234 -8.26 11.30 -13.51
CA LEU A 234 -7.96 9.90 -13.82
C LEU A 234 -9.06 9.25 -14.67
N LYS A 235 -10.33 9.52 -14.35
CA LYS A 235 -11.47 9.05 -15.14
C LYS A 235 -11.39 9.57 -16.58
N SER A 236 -11.03 10.83 -16.79
CA SER A 236 -10.88 11.42 -18.13
C SER A 236 -9.69 10.85 -18.90
N TRP A 237 -8.64 10.41 -18.20
CA TRP A 237 -7.43 9.87 -18.81
C TRP A 237 -7.56 8.41 -19.19
N ILE A 238 -8.23 7.58 -18.38
CA ILE A 238 -8.37 6.16 -18.68
C ILE A 238 -9.15 6.05 -20.00
N ASN A 239 -8.49 5.55 -21.04
CA ASN A 239 -8.97 5.53 -22.41
C ASN A 239 -10.04 4.45 -22.61
N ASN A 240 -11.13 4.56 -21.86
CA ASN A 240 -12.27 3.68 -21.94
C ASN A 240 -13.53 4.51 -21.71
N SER A 241 -14.19 4.86 -22.81
CA SER A 241 -15.45 5.61 -22.84
C SER A 241 -16.57 4.94 -22.03
N GLU A 242 -16.40 3.68 -21.62
CA GLU A 242 -17.35 2.91 -20.83
C GLU A 242 -17.05 2.90 -19.32
N LEU A 243 -16.01 3.59 -18.84
CA LEU A 243 -15.74 3.72 -17.41
C LEU A 243 -16.78 4.63 -16.74
N ASP A 244 -17.99 4.09 -16.56
CA ASP A 244 -19.08 4.75 -15.87
C ASP A 244 -18.90 4.65 -14.36
N MET A 245 -18.18 5.63 -13.83
CA MET A 245 -17.95 5.79 -12.40
C MET A 245 -18.34 7.20 -11.94
N THR A 246 -18.83 7.23 -10.71
CA THR A 246 -19.15 8.41 -9.92
C THR A 246 -18.24 8.49 -8.70
N VAL A 247 -18.25 9.62 -8.00
CA VAL A 247 -17.49 9.81 -6.77
C VAL A 247 -17.87 8.79 -5.68
N ASP A 248 -19.13 8.35 -5.65
CA ASP A 248 -19.59 7.30 -4.73
C ASP A 248 -18.94 5.93 -4.98
N ASP A 249 -18.41 5.70 -6.18
CA ASP A 249 -17.74 4.44 -6.49
C ASP A 249 -16.32 4.39 -5.91
N LEU A 250 -15.81 5.50 -5.34
CA LEU A 250 -14.56 5.54 -4.57
C LEU A 250 -14.67 4.84 -3.20
N TRP A 251 -15.88 4.53 -2.73
CA TRP A 251 -16.08 3.72 -1.52
C TRP A 251 -15.78 2.23 -1.75
N SER A 252 -15.74 1.78 -3.01
CA SER A 252 -15.33 0.43 -3.37
C SER A 252 -13.84 0.24 -3.15
N ILE A 253 -13.48 -0.82 -2.42
CA ILE A 253 -12.08 -1.21 -2.18
C ILE A 253 -11.34 -1.38 -3.51
N ARG A 254 -11.95 -2.10 -4.45
CA ARG A 254 -11.31 -2.47 -5.72
C ARG A 254 -11.13 -1.25 -6.62
N ASN A 255 -12.19 -0.46 -6.79
CA ASN A 255 -12.13 0.73 -7.64
C ASN A 255 -11.11 1.75 -7.10
N ASN A 256 -11.10 1.97 -5.78
CA ASN A 256 -10.22 2.93 -5.14
C ASN A 256 -8.74 2.49 -5.23
N ILE A 257 -8.45 1.21 -5.00
CA ILE A 257 -7.09 0.67 -5.17
C ILE A 257 -6.64 0.75 -6.63
N PHE A 258 -7.51 0.39 -7.59
CA PHE A 258 -7.17 0.46 -9.02
C PHE A 258 -6.76 1.87 -9.43
N LEU A 259 -7.59 2.88 -9.14
CA LEU A 259 -7.30 4.27 -9.48
C LEU A 259 -6.03 4.79 -8.78
N GLY A 260 -5.81 4.42 -7.51
CA GLY A 260 -4.60 4.75 -6.79
C GLY A 260 -3.34 4.12 -7.42
N MET A 261 -3.43 2.86 -7.88
CA MET A 261 -2.34 2.20 -8.60
C MET A 261 -2.08 2.81 -9.98
N VAL A 262 -3.12 3.23 -10.71
CA VAL A 262 -2.98 3.98 -11.97
C VAL A 262 -2.25 5.30 -11.73
N TYR A 263 -2.64 6.05 -10.70
CA TYR A 263 -2.00 7.31 -10.33
C TYR A 263 -0.51 7.09 -10.00
N LEU A 264 -0.19 6.08 -9.18
CA LEU A 264 1.19 5.74 -8.81
C LEU A 264 2.02 5.26 -10.00
N ALA A 265 1.43 4.48 -10.89
CA ALA A 265 2.11 4.02 -12.11
C ALA A 265 2.47 5.21 -13.01
N TYR A 266 1.54 6.16 -13.17
CA TYR A 266 1.83 7.38 -13.92
C TYR A 266 2.90 8.24 -13.24
N ALA A 267 2.79 8.46 -11.93
CA ALA A 267 3.82 9.17 -11.15
C ALA A 267 5.21 8.54 -11.29
N GLN A 268 5.27 7.21 -11.33
CA GLN A 268 6.50 6.48 -11.56
C GLN A 268 7.10 6.76 -12.94
N THR A 269 6.28 6.89 -13.99
CA THR A 269 6.79 7.29 -15.31
C THR A 269 7.43 8.66 -15.31
N LEU A 270 6.99 9.58 -14.44
CA LEU A 270 7.57 10.92 -14.31
C LEU A 270 8.93 10.90 -13.59
N ILE A 271 9.15 9.93 -12.70
CA ILE A 271 10.42 9.75 -11.98
C ILE A 271 11.46 9.03 -12.85
N GLU A 272 11.02 8.13 -13.72
CA GLU A 272 11.88 7.28 -14.56
C GLU A 272 12.29 7.96 -15.89
N ARG A 273 11.70 9.12 -16.22
CA ARG A 273 12.12 10.01 -17.31
C ARG A 273 13.36 10.81 -16.91
#